data_AF-A0A815L7K5-F1
#
_entry.id   AF-A0A815L7K5-F1
#
_cell.length_a   1.000
_cell.length_b   1.000
_cell.length_c   1.000
_cell.angle_alpha   90.00
_cell.angle_beta   90.00
_cell.angle_gamma   90.00
#
_symmetry.space_group_name_H-M   'P 1'
#
loop_
_entity.id
_entity.type
_entity.pdbx_description
1 polymer ?
#
loop_
_entity_poly.entity_id
_entity_poly.type
_entity_poly.pdbx_seq_one_letter_code
_entity_poly.pdbx_strand_id
1 'polypeptide(L)'
;MLITIEVISKVLDHLKPNDRLAVVTFNSQALVIQPITKLSELNIKQLKYDLSTIRADGGTNMSAGIDCSASSFETVSSMANDDYDNRILFLTDAQPNLGNLNENSFYSRIEKLAKERIYITFIGVGIDFNTQLISSITKQRGANYFSVHDSKKFLQLLDKDFDLILTPLVFNVEMKLQSDLFDVEHVYGSPECDETKQGECIKINTLFPSRIDDEQQTRGGIVLLKLKTKKLIEDTFSTAAYFSVTYEDRLGNKCEEKQSINIHMKNEINYENSGIRKAILLVNYVTLLKQWINHERECKYNERKIVLDLKEKNAEKLSPWERQSTELIVSEQYREQFKAFLAYFETEMELIQDKDLQQEVKLLTKLIDYEY
;
A
#
# COMPACT_ATOMS: atom_id res chain seq x y z
N MET A 1 -5.30 -8.16 -24.02
CA MET A 1 -4.77 -9.44 -24.54
C MET A 1 -3.31 -9.33 -24.97
N LEU A 2 -2.93 -8.41 -25.86
CA LEU A 2 -1.51 -8.13 -26.20
C LEU A 2 -0.64 -7.87 -24.95
N ILE A 3 -1.14 -7.04 -24.03
CA ILE A 3 -0.46 -6.74 -22.75
C ILE A 3 -0.22 -8.01 -21.91
N THR A 4 -1.16 -8.96 -21.89
CA THR A 4 -1.05 -10.20 -21.10
C THR A 4 0.11 -11.07 -21.58
N ILE A 5 0.29 -11.19 -22.90
CA ILE A 5 1.38 -11.98 -23.50
C ILE A 5 2.73 -11.29 -23.26
N GLU A 6 2.78 -9.96 -23.37
CA GLU A 6 3.98 -9.17 -23.07
C GLU A 6 4.39 -9.32 -21.60
N VAL A 7 3.43 -9.23 -20.68
CA VAL A 7 3.62 -9.43 -19.24
C VAL A 7 4.16 -10.81 -18.93
N ILE A 8 3.52 -11.86 -19.45
CA ILE A 8 3.99 -13.23 -19.23
C ILE A 8 5.37 -13.43 -19.85
N SER A 9 5.65 -12.85 -21.02
CA SER A 9 6.99 -12.90 -21.61
C SER A 9 8.03 -12.26 -20.69
N LYS A 10 7.72 -11.10 -20.10
CA LYS A 10 8.60 -10.45 -19.12
C LYS A 10 8.81 -11.29 -17.87
N VAL A 11 7.76 -11.86 -17.31
CA VAL A 11 7.89 -12.80 -16.17
C VAL A 11 8.82 -13.96 -16.52
N LEU A 12 8.64 -14.57 -17.71
CA LEU A 12 9.46 -15.69 -18.17
C LEU A 12 10.94 -15.32 -18.31
N ASP A 13 11.28 -14.07 -18.65
CA ASP A 13 12.67 -13.60 -18.78
C ASP A 13 13.42 -13.62 -17.43
N HIS A 14 12.70 -13.54 -16.30
CA HIS A 14 13.29 -13.56 -14.95
C HIS A 14 13.38 -14.97 -14.34
N LEU A 15 12.73 -15.97 -14.93
CA LEU A 15 12.69 -17.32 -14.39
C LEU A 15 13.87 -18.17 -14.89
N LYS A 16 14.43 -18.97 -13.98
CA LYS A 16 15.50 -19.93 -14.25
C LYS A 16 14.92 -21.27 -14.75
N PRO A 17 15.71 -22.12 -15.44
CA PRO A 17 15.23 -23.39 -15.98
C PRO A 17 14.58 -24.36 -14.97
N ASN A 18 14.94 -24.26 -13.69
CA ASN A 18 14.42 -25.11 -12.62
C ASN A 18 13.23 -24.48 -11.87
N ASP A 19 12.92 -23.20 -12.14
CA ASP A 19 11.75 -22.53 -11.60
C ASP A 19 10.49 -23.11 -12.23
N ARG A 20 9.35 -22.97 -11.55
CA ARG A 20 8.07 -23.50 -11.99
C ARG A 20 7.07 -22.38 -12.24
N LEU A 21 6.27 -22.54 -13.28
CA LEU A 21 5.22 -21.59 -13.62
C LEU A 21 3.89 -22.33 -13.80
N ALA A 22 2.85 -21.79 -13.17
CA ALA A 22 1.46 -22.06 -13.50
C ALA A 22 0.83 -20.78 -14.05
N VAL A 23 -0.14 -20.92 -14.96
CA VAL A 23 -0.93 -19.78 -15.44
C VAL A 23 -2.40 -20.11 -15.28
N VAL A 24 -3.08 -19.30 -14.48
CA VAL A 24 -4.51 -19.37 -14.21
C VAL A 24 -5.15 -18.11 -14.74
N THR A 25 -6.26 -18.28 -15.45
CA THR A 25 -7.13 -17.16 -15.82
C THR A 25 -8.45 -17.26 -15.08
N PHE A 26 -9.05 -16.12 -14.77
CA PHE A 26 -10.32 -16.10 -14.08
C PHE A 26 -11.23 -15.01 -14.61
N ASN A 27 -12.53 -15.28 -14.50
CA ASN A 27 -13.63 -14.35 -14.65
C ASN A 27 -14.66 -14.68 -13.55
N SER A 28 -15.90 -15.04 -13.90
CA SER A 28 -16.85 -15.67 -12.97
C SER A 28 -16.35 -17.02 -12.43
N GLN A 29 -15.52 -17.73 -13.18
CA GLN A 29 -14.85 -18.99 -12.83
C GLN A 29 -13.34 -18.87 -13.04
N ALA A 30 -12.56 -19.82 -12.50
CA ALA A 30 -11.12 -19.89 -12.72
C ALA A 30 -10.74 -21.15 -13.51
N LEU A 31 -9.78 -21.02 -14.42
CA LEU A 31 -9.29 -22.07 -15.30
C LEU A 31 -7.77 -22.08 -15.32
N VAL A 32 -7.18 -23.26 -15.15
CA VAL A 32 -5.74 -23.49 -15.35
C VAL A 32 -5.46 -23.58 -16.85
N ILE A 33 -4.73 -22.61 -17.39
CA ILE A 33 -4.24 -22.62 -18.77
C ILE A 33 -2.94 -23.41 -18.87
N GLN A 34 -2.07 -23.25 -17.87
CA GLN A 34 -0.81 -23.97 -17.76
C GLN A 34 -0.69 -24.54 -16.35
N PRO A 35 -0.68 -25.87 -16.18
CA PRO A 35 -0.39 -26.46 -14.88
C PRO A 35 1.04 -26.14 -14.46
N ILE A 36 1.28 -26.12 -13.14
CA ILE A 36 2.59 -25.82 -12.58
C ILE A 36 3.65 -26.77 -13.16
N THR A 37 4.57 -26.22 -13.95
CA THR A 37 5.56 -27.00 -14.71
C THR A 37 6.90 -26.31 -14.64
N LYS A 38 8.00 -27.09 -14.61
CA LYS A 38 9.35 -26.51 -14.67
C LYS A 38 9.54 -25.77 -15.98
N LEU A 39 10.24 -24.65 -15.94
CA LEU A 39 10.48 -23.82 -17.12
C LEU A 39 11.22 -24.59 -18.22
N SER A 40 12.16 -25.46 -17.85
CA SER A 40 12.87 -26.35 -18.80
C SER A 40 11.98 -27.36 -19.51
N GLU A 41 10.80 -27.67 -18.97
CA GLU A 41 9.83 -28.63 -19.52
C GLU A 41 8.64 -27.92 -20.19
N LEU A 42 8.55 -26.60 -20.04
CA LEU A 42 7.41 -25.79 -20.48
C LEU A 42 7.44 -25.55 -22.00
N ASN A 43 6.33 -25.85 -22.68
CA ASN A 43 6.16 -25.45 -24.08
C ASN A 43 5.74 -23.97 -24.16
N ILE A 44 6.71 -23.07 -24.16
CA ILE A 44 6.50 -21.62 -24.20
C ILE A 44 5.68 -21.18 -25.42
N LYS A 45 5.89 -21.82 -26.59
CA LYS A 45 5.15 -21.49 -27.81
C LYS A 45 3.67 -21.82 -27.67
N GLN A 46 3.35 -23.00 -27.13
CA GLN A 46 1.98 -23.42 -26.88
C GLN A 46 1.31 -22.50 -25.84
N LEU A 47 2.00 -22.20 -24.73
CA LEU A 47 1.49 -21.27 -23.72
C LEU A 47 1.12 -19.91 -24.32
N LYS A 48 2.01 -19.31 -25.12
CA LYS A 48 1.74 -18.02 -25.79
C LYS A 48 0.56 -18.12 -26.76
N TYR A 49 0.41 -19.24 -27.46
CA TYR A 49 -0.74 -19.49 -28.32
C TYR A 49 -2.03 -19.56 -27.50
N ASP A 50 -2.08 -20.39 -26.45
CA ASP A 50 -3.27 -20.56 -25.62
C ASP A 50 -3.72 -19.23 -25.02
N LEU A 51 -2.78 -18.44 -24.51
CA LEU A 51 -3.02 -17.08 -23.99
C LEU A 51 -3.58 -16.11 -25.04
N SER A 52 -3.17 -16.24 -26.29
CA SER A 52 -3.68 -15.40 -27.39
C SER A 52 -5.12 -15.71 -27.79
N THR A 53 -5.67 -16.84 -27.32
CA THR A 53 -7.07 -17.22 -27.58
C THR A 53 -8.03 -16.70 -26.50
N ILE A 54 -7.51 -16.24 -25.36
CA ILE A 54 -8.30 -15.86 -24.19
C ILE A 54 -9.04 -14.55 -24.45
N ARG A 55 -10.37 -14.56 -24.31
CA ARG A 55 -11.21 -13.36 -24.47
C ARG A 55 -11.78 -12.92 -23.14
N ALA A 56 -11.93 -11.60 -22.98
CA ALA A 56 -12.64 -11.05 -21.84
C ALA A 56 -14.13 -11.42 -21.94
N ASP A 57 -14.65 -12.05 -20.89
CA ASP A 57 -16.04 -12.48 -20.76
C ASP A 57 -16.37 -12.69 -19.28
N GLY A 58 -17.65 -12.60 -18.89
CA GLY A 58 -18.11 -12.80 -17.51
C GLY A 58 -17.82 -11.64 -16.56
N GLY A 59 -17.82 -11.93 -15.24
CA GLY A 59 -17.49 -10.97 -14.18
C GLY A 59 -16.11 -11.22 -13.54
N THR A 60 -15.87 -10.68 -12.35
CA THR A 60 -14.55 -10.73 -11.67
C THR A 60 -14.66 -11.44 -10.33
N ASN A 61 -14.46 -12.76 -10.29
CA ASN A 61 -14.46 -13.59 -9.09
C ASN A 61 -13.04 -13.86 -8.58
N MET A 62 -12.51 -12.94 -7.79
CA MET A 62 -11.14 -13.02 -7.28
C MET A 62 -10.91 -14.25 -6.40
N SER A 63 -11.90 -14.64 -5.59
CA SER A 63 -11.78 -15.81 -4.71
C SER A 63 -11.58 -17.10 -5.51
N ALA A 64 -12.30 -17.29 -6.61
CA ALA A 64 -12.10 -18.44 -7.49
C ALA A 64 -10.69 -18.44 -8.10
N GLY A 65 -10.18 -17.27 -8.51
CA GLY A 65 -8.82 -17.13 -9.03
C GLY A 65 -7.75 -17.52 -8.01
N ILE A 66 -7.88 -17.06 -6.75
CA ILE A 66 -6.95 -17.41 -5.67
C ILE A 66 -7.03 -18.90 -5.35
N ASP A 67 -8.22 -19.46 -5.21
CA ASP A 67 -8.41 -20.87 -4.88
C ASP A 67 -7.82 -21.80 -5.94
N CYS A 68 -8.07 -21.50 -7.22
CA CYS A 68 -7.51 -22.28 -8.33
C CYS A 68 -5.98 -22.16 -8.39
N SER A 69 -5.44 -20.97 -8.12
CA SER A 69 -3.98 -20.76 -8.03
C SER A 69 -3.38 -21.52 -6.86
N ALA A 70 -4.03 -21.52 -5.69
CA ALA A 70 -3.61 -22.26 -4.51
C ALA A 70 -3.53 -23.77 -4.76
N SER A 71 -4.57 -24.36 -5.36
CA SER A 71 -4.58 -25.79 -5.70
C SER A 71 -3.51 -26.19 -6.70
N SER A 72 -2.99 -25.25 -7.50
CA SER A 72 -1.85 -25.54 -8.37
C SER A 72 -0.59 -25.91 -7.57
N PHE A 73 -0.39 -25.33 -6.37
CA PHE A 73 0.74 -25.64 -5.51
C PHE A 73 0.64 -26.99 -4.82
N GLU A 74 -0.57 -27.49 -4.54
CA GLU A 74 -0.79 -28.80 -3.88
C GLU A 74 -0.14 -29.97 -4.63
N THR A 75 -0.01 -29.84 -5.96
CA THR A 75 0.62 -30.85 -6.82
C THR A 75 2.14 -30.89 -6.72
N VAL A 76 2.75 -29.94 -6.01
CA VAL A 76 4.21 -29.79 -5.88
C VAL A 76 4.64 -30.15 -4.46
N SER A 77 5.21 -31.34 -4.28
CA SER A 77 5.68 -31.83 -2.97
C SER A 77 6.82 -31.01 -2.34
N SER A 78 7.38 -30.01 -3.06
CA SER A 78 8.51 -29.20 -2.62
C SER A 78 8.15 -27.89 -1.93
N MET A 79 6.89 -27.66 -1.56
CA MET A 79 6.48 -26.43 -0.85
C MET A 79 7.18 -26.28 0.52
N ALA A 80 7.69 -27.37 1.10
CA ALA A 80 8.45 -27.38 2.34
C ALA A 80 9.97 -27.19 2.17
N ASN A 81 10.46 -26.99 0.94
CA ASN A 81 11.87 -26.70 0.73
C ASN A 81 12.11 -25.18 0.77
N ASP A 82 12.97 -24.73 1.68
CA ASP A 82 13.32 -23.32 1.86
C ASP A 82 14.08 -22.71 0.67
N ASP A 83 14.49 -23.53 -0.29
CA ASP A 83 15.18 -23.10 -1.53
C ASP A 83 14.27 -22.32 -2.51
N TYR A 84 12.94 -22.42 -2.37
CA TYR A 84 11.98 -21.79 -3.29
C TYR A 84 11.06 -20.82 -2.57
N ASP A 85 10.83 -19.65 -3.18
CA ASP A 85 9.73 -18.77 -2.82
C ASP A 85 8.49 -19.09 -3.65
N ASN A 86 7.38 -19.37 -2.98
CA ASN A 86 6.11 -19.61 -3.66
C ASN A 86 5.30 -18.30 -3.70
N ARG A 87 4.92 -17.86 -4.90
CA ARG A 87 4.22 -16.60 -5.06
C ARG A 87 3.18 -16.63 -6.17
N ILE A 88 2.05 -16.00 -5.89
CA ILE A 88 0.98 -15.74 -6.86
C ILE A 88 1.10 -14.27 -7.30
N LEU A 89 1.30 -14.06 -8.61
CA LEU A 89 1.17 -12.75 -9.23
C LEU A 89 -0.28 -12.57 -9.71
N PHE A 90 -1.07 -11.83 -8.95
CA PHE A 90 -2.50 -11.67 -9.17
C PHE A 90 -2.81 -10.38 -9.93
N LEU A 91 -3.27 -10.50 -11.17
CA LEU A 91 -3.51 -9.39 -12.11
C LEU A 91 -5.01 -9.15 -12.23
N THR A 92 -5.46 -7.91 -12.03
CA THR A 92 -6.89 -7.57 -12.08
C THR A 92 -7.11 -6.10 -12.41
N ASP A 93 -8.23 -5.76 -13.04
CA ASP A 93 -8.69 -4.38 -13.27
C ASP A 93 -9.39 -3.77 -12.05
N ALA A 94 -9.29 -4.46 -10.90
CA ALA A 94 -9.60 -3.97 -9.56
C ALA A 94 -11.09 -3.63 -9.30
N GLN A 95 -12.02 -4.13 -10.13
CA GLN A 95 -13.45 -4.06 -9.88
C GLN A 95 -14.04 -5.44 -9.59
N PRO A 96 -13.99 -5.90 -8.33
CA PRO A 96 -14.61 -7.16 -7.92
C PRO A 96 -16.14 -7.01 -7.91
N ASN A 97 -16.77 -7.50 -8.98
CA ASN A 97 -18.23 -7.44 -9.14
C ASN A 97 -18.92 -8.72 -8.64
N LEU A 98 -18.17 -9.81 -8.48
CA LEU A 98 -18.67 -11.11 -8.05
C LEU A 98 -17.77 -11.68 -6.94
N GLY A 99 -18.36 -12.06 -5.81
CA GLY A 99 -17.66 -12.69 -4.70
C GLY A 99 -17.78 -11.87 -3.40
N ASN A 100 -18.07 -12.59 -2.31
CA ASN A 100 -18.08 -12.02 -0.97
C ASN A 100 -16.65 -11.69 -0.53
N LEU A 101 -16.15 -10.50 -0.91
CA LEU A 101 -14.98 -9.90 -0.27
C LEU A 101 -15.30 -9.40 1.17
N ASN A 102 -16.57 -9.44 1.56
CA ASN A 102 -17.10 -8.90 2.82
C ASN A 102 -17.06 -9.84 4.02
N GLU A 103 -16.54 -11.05 3.89
CA GLU A 103 -16.46 -11.96 5.03
C GLU A 103 -15.04 -12.45 5.19
N ASN A 104 -14.66 -12.72 6.44
CA ASN A 104 -13.37 -13.23 6.89
C ASN A 104 -12.76 -14.36 6.03
N SER A 105 -13.54 -15.00 5.14
CA SER A 105 -13.12 -16.05 4.20
C SER A 105 -12.09 -15.61 3.14
N PHE A 106 -12.14 -14.40 2.58
CA PHE A 106 -11.14 -14.00 1.55
C PHE A 106 -9.77 -13.76 2.17
N TYR A 107 -9.68 -12.89 3.17
CA TYR A 107 -8.41 -12.59 3.83
C TYR A 107 -7.87 -13.79 4.62
N SER A 108 -8.72 -14.63 5.22
CA SER A 108 -8.25 -15.86 5.86
C SER A 108 -7.64 -16.87 4.88
N ARG A 109 -8.06 -16.88 3.60
CA ARG A 109 -7.39 -17.67 2.56
C ARG A 109 -5.98 -17.15 2.30
N ILE A 110 -5.81 -15.83 2.15
CA ILE A 110 -4.49 -15.21 2.00
C ILE A 110 -3.62 -15.51 3.22
N GLU A 111 -4.17 -15.41 4.43
CA GLU A 111 -3.47 -15.74 5.68
C GLU A 111 -3.06 -17.23 5.72
N LYS A 112 -3.93 -18.14 5.29
CA LYS A 112 -3.64 -19.58 5.21
C LYS A 112 -2.51 -19.84 4.21
N LEU A 113 -2.57 -19.25 3.03
CA LEU A 113 -1.51 -19.36 2.02
C LEU A 113 -0.17 -18.84 2.54
N ALA A 114 -0.18 -17.71 3.26
CA ALA A 114 1.03 -17.15 3.86
C ALA A 114 1.66 -18.09 4.91
N LYS A 115 0.85 -18.85 5.67
CA LYS A 115 1.34 -19.90 6.59
C LYS A 115 1.97 -21.09 5.85
N GLU A 116 1.53 -21.34 4.63
CA GLU A 116 2.10 -22.34 3.71
C GLU A 116 3.25 -21.77 2.86
N ARG A 117 3.76 -20.57 3.21
CA ARG A 117 4.79 -19.83 2.46
C ARG A 117 4.42 -19.54 1.00
N ILE A 118 3.13 -19.47 0.68
CA ILE A 118 2.60 -18.96 -0.58
C ILE A 118 2.17 -17.51 -0.37
N TYR A 119 2.92 -16.58 -0.96
CA TYR A 119 2.64 -15.15 -0.85
C TYR A 119 1.94 -14.61 -2.11
N ILE A 120 1.38 -13.41 -2.05
CA ILE A 120 0.60 -12.86 -3.18
C ILE A 120 1.03 -11.41 -3.47
N THR A 121 1.32 -11.10 -4.74
CA THR A 121 1.35 -9.70 -5.22
C THR A 121 0.08 -9.43 -5.99
N PHE A 122 -0.68 -8.43 -5.55
CA PHE A 122 -1.80 -7.91 -6.32
C PHE A 122 -1.33 -6.77 -7.22
N ILE A 123 -1.68 -6.82 -8.49
CA ILE A 123 -1.43 -5.77 -9.47
C ILE A 123 -2.78 -5.31 -10.04
N GLY A 124 -3.17 -4.10 -9.66
CA GLY A 124 -4.34 -3.40 -10.20
C GLY A 124 -3.99 -2.73 -11.52
N VAL A 125 -4.70 -3.03 -12.60
CA VAL A 125 -4.48 -2.48 -13.93
C VAL A 125 -5.58 -1.49 -14.29
N GLY A 126 -5.23 -0.25 -14.58
CA GLY A 126 -6.17 0.78 -15.05
C GLY A 126 -6.88 1.52 -13.90
N ILE A 127 -7.73 0.83 -13.13
CA ILE A 127 -8.49 1.41 -12.01
C ILE A 127 -7.88 0.95 -10.68
N ASP A 128 -7.81 1.85 -9.70
CA ASP A 128 -7.34 1.51 -8.36
C ASP A 128 -8.42 0.76 -7.57
N PHE A 129 -8.02 -0.28 -6.83
CA PHE A 129 -8.86 -0.78 -5.75
C PHE A 129 -9.23 0.35 -4.78
N ASN A 130 -10.39 0.23 -4.14
CA ASN A 130 -10.72 1.07 -2.99
C ASN A 130 -9.56 0.99 -1.97
N THR A 131 -9.12 2.14 -1.45
CA THR A 131 -8.12 2.29 -0.38
C THR A 131 -8.32 1.32 0.79
N GLN A 132 -9.56 1.00 1.16
CA GLN A 132 -9.88 0.03 2.22
C GLN A 132 -9.51 -1.40 1.84
N LEU A 133 -9.74 -1.79 0.59
CA LEU A 133 -9.37 -3.11 0.06
C LEU A 133 -7.84 -3.22 -0.05
N ILE A 134 -7.17 -2.17 -0.56
CA ILE A 134 -5.71 -2.09 -0.58
C ILE A 134 -5.15 -2.27 0.84
N SER A 135 -5.63 -1.48 1.81
CA SER A 135 -5.19 -1.57 3.20
C SER A 135 -5.42 -2.95 3.81
N SER A 136 -6.57 -3.58 3.53
CA SER A 136 -6.88 -4.92 4.03
C SER A 136 -6.00 -6.01 3.42
N ILE A 137 -5.64 -5.86 2.13
CA ILE A 137 -4.71 -6.75 1.42
C ILE A 137 -3.29 -6.59 1.95
N THR A 138 -2.76 -5.36 2.01
CA THR A 138 -1.36 -5.10 2.40
C THR A 138 -1.09 -5.44 3.87
N LYS A 139 -2.15 -5.48 4.70
CA LYS A 139 -2.07 -5.99 6.07
C LYS A 139 -1.82 -7.50 6.16
N GLN A 140 -2.05 -8.25 5.09
CA GLN A 140 -1.80 -9.70 5.12
C GLN A 140 -0.30 -9.98 4.98
N ARG A 141 0.21 -10.92 5.77
CA ARG A 141 1.61 -11.36 5.70
C ARG A 141 1.97 -11.83 4.28
N GLY A 142 3.06 -11.34 3.74
CA GLY A 142 3.57 -11.66 2.41
C GLY A 142 2.81 -10.99 1.25
N ALA A 143 1.70 -10.31 1.53
CA ALA A 143 0.95 -9.62 0.50
C ALA A 143 1.65 -8.33 0.09
N ASN A 144 1.59 -8.02 -1.21
CA ASN A 144 2.01 -6.73 -1.74
C ASN A 144 0.96 -6.21 -2.73
N TYR A 145 0.90 -4.90 -2.94
CA TYR A 145 -0.01 -4.29 -3.89
C TYR A 145 0.69 -3.22 -4.73
N PHE A 146 0.50 -3.28 -6.04
CA PHE A 146 0.88 -2.25 -6.99
C PHE A 146 -0.30 -1.86 -7.86
N SER A 147 -0.37 -0.59 -8.22
CA SER A 147 -1.29 -0.10 -9.25
C SER A 147 -0.50 0.36 -10.46
N VAL A 148 -1.01 0.01 -11.64
CA VAL A 148 -0.42 0.37 -12.93
C VAL A 148 -1.49 0.94 -13.86
N HIS A 149 -1.38 2.24 -14.14
CA HIS A 149 -2.28 2.94 -15.06
C HIS A 149 -1.75 3.01 -16.50
N ASP A 150 -0.50 2.57 -16.72
CA ASP A 150 0.16 2.60 -18.03
C ASP A 150 0.88 1.27 -18.25
N SER A 151 0.58 0.64 -19.38
CA SER A 151 1.29 -0.55 -19.89
C SER A 151 2.81 -0.42 -19.86
N LYS A 152 3.39 0.74 -20.18
CA LYS A 152 4.84 0.95 -20.16
C LYS A 152 5.39 0.90 -18.74
N LYS A 153 4.73 1.57 -17.80
CA LYS A 153 5.10 1.53 -16.37
C LYS A 153 4.95 0.12 -15.82
N PHE A 154 3.94 -0.61 -16.28
CA PHE A 154 3.75 -2.00 -15.86
C PHE A 154 4.88 -2.91 -16.35
N LEU A 155 5.28 -2.79 -17.62
CA LEU A 155 6.42 -3.53 -18.14
C LEU A 155 7.73 -3.12 -17.44
N GLN A 156 7.92 -1.85 -17.10
CA GLN A 156 9.08 -1.39 -16.32
C GLN A 156 9.10 -1.99 -14.90
N LEU A 157 7.95 -2.07 -14.24
CA LEU A 157 7.82 -2.72 -12.94
C LEU A 157 8.25 -4.19 -13.01
N LEU A 158 7.79 -4.91 -14.04
CA LEU A 158 8.13 -6.32 -14.23
C LEU A 158 9.55 -6.58 -14.72
N ASP A 159 10.23 -5.57 -15.27
CA ASP A 159 11.58 -5.71 -15.84
C ASP A 159 12.65 -5.28 -14.83
N LYS A 160 12.45 -4.13 -14.16
CA LYS A 160 13.43 -3.54 -13.25
C LYS A 160 13.16 -3.84 -11.78
N ASP A 161 11.90 -4.04 -11.42
CA ASP A 161 11.48 -4.17 -10.01
C ASP A 161 10.97 -5.56 -9.69
N PHE A 162 11.15 -6.53 -10.59
CA PHE A 162 10.62 -7.88 -10.43
C PHE A 162 10.98 -8.50 -9.08
N ASP A 163 12.26 -8.43 -8.70
CA ASP A 163 12.71 -8.97 -7.42
C ASP A 163 12.19 -8.14 -6.22
N LEU A 164 12.02 -6.82 -6.41
CA LEU A 164 11.52 -5.91 -5.38
C LEU A 164 10.04 -6.17 -5.06
N ILE A 165 9.24 -6.49 -6.08
CA ILE A 165 7.81 -6.75 -5.90
C ILE A 165 7.53 -8.17 -5.40
N LEU A 166 8.43 -9.12 -5.68
CA LEU A 166 8.21 -10.54 -5.40
C LEU A 166 8.81 -11.05 -4.10
N THR A 167 9.96 -10.55 -3.67
CA THR A 167 10.72 -11.18 -2.58
C THR A 167 10.62 -10.36 -1.30
N PRO A 168 9.91 -10.83 -0.26
CA PRO A 168 9.95 -10.22 1.07
C PRO A 168 11.37 -10.28 1.65
N LEU A 169 11.80 -9.21 2.33
CA LEU A 169 13.04 -9.20 3.10
C LEU A 169 12.83 -9.81 4.49
N VAL A 170 11.87 -9.26 5.23
CA VAL A 170 11.54 -9.64 6.59
C VAL A 170 10.04 -9.46 6.83
N PHE A 171 9.53 -10.12 7.86
CA PHE A 171 8.12 -10.09 8.27
C PHE A 171 7.98 -9.46 9.66
N ASN A 172 6.76 -9.02 9.97
CA ASN A 172 6.37 -8.56 11.30
C ASN A 172 7.34 -7.56 11.93
N VAL A 173 7.75 -6.56 11.15
CA VAL A 173 8.63 -5.49 11.63
C VAL A 173 7.82 -4.62 12.58
N GLU A 174 8.26 -4.56 13.82
CA GLU A 174 7.71 -3.71 14.86
C GLU A 174 8.83 -2.84 15.42
N MET A 175 8.65 -1.52 15.37
CA MET A 175 9.56 -0.56 15.98
C MET A 175 8.88 0.09 17.17
N LYS A 176 9.57 0.10 18.32
CA LYS A 176 9.09 0.75 19.55
C LYS A 176 10.08 1.78 20.05
N LEU A 177 9.56 2.92 20.49
CA LEU A 177 10.30 3.93 21.22
C LEU A 177 10.16 3.66 22.72
N GLN A 178 11.29 3.50 23.39
CA GLN A 178 11.37 3.36 24.84
C GLN A 178 12.01 4.63 25.41
N SER A 179 11.25 5.35 26.25
CA SER A 179 11.70 6.55 26.93
C SER A 179 11.02 6.73 28.28
N ASP A 180 11.80 7.19 29.26
CA ASP A 180 11.33 7.50 30.60
C ASP A 180 10.52 8.80 30.67
N LEU A 181 10.75 9.72 29.73
CA LEU A 181 10.17 11.06 29.74
C LEU A 181 9.07 11.29 28.70
N PHE A 182 9.04 10.47 27.65
CA PHE A 182 8.12 10.65 26.54
C PHE A 182 7.22 9.44 26.33
N ASP A 183 5.98 9.72 25.92
CA ASP A 183 5.11 8.76 25.24
C ASP A 183 4.93 9.20 23.79
N VAL A 184 4.71 8.23 22.90
CA VAL A 184 4.30 8.49 21.52
C VAL A 184 2.82 8.86 21.54
N GLU A 185 2.50 10.08 21.13
CA GLU A 185 1.12 10.59 21.00
C GLU A 185 0.52 10.20 19.65
N HIS A 186 1.27 10.43 18.56
CA HIS A 186 0.84 10.15 17.21
C HIS A 186 2.01 9.75 16.31
N VAL A 187 1.72 8.97 15.28
CA VAL A 187 2.69 8.53 14.28
C VAL A 187 2.18 8.88 12.88
N TYR A 188 2.99 9.60 12.12
CA TYR A 188 2.71 9.92 10.72
C TYR A 188 3.65 9.13 9.81
N GLY A 189 3.13 8.66 8.67
CA GLY A 189 3.91 7.91 7.67
C GLY A 189 3.95 6.38 7.90
N SER A 190 3.33 5.88 8.97
CA SER A 190 3.19 4.45 9.25
C SER A 190 1.73 4.01 9.06
N PRO A 191 1.40 3.23 8.01
CA PRO A 191 0.01 2.93 7.64
C PRO A 191 -0.72 2.00 8.63
N GLU A 192 0.00 1.35 9.55
CA GLU A 192 -0.55 0.31 10.43
C GLU A 192 -0.23 0.51 11.92
N CYS A 193 0.25 1.70 12.30
CA CYS A 193 0.54 1.98 13.70
C CYS A 193 -0.77 2.03 14.49
N ASP A 194 -0.85 1.26 15.57
CA ASP A 194 -1.97 1.33 16.50
C ASP A 194 -1.63 2.35 17.60
N GLU A 195 -2.21 3.54 17.50
CA GLU A 195 -2.00 4.64 18.46
C GLU A 195 -2.42 4.26 19.89
N THR A 196 -3.18 3.16 20.07
CA THR A 196 -3.57 2.65 21.38
C THR A 196 -2.46 1.84 22.08
N LYS A 197 -1.42 1.41 21.36
CA LYS A 197 -0.30 0.65 21.92
C LYS A 197 0.84 1.56 22.31
N GLN A 198 1.17 1.57 23.60
CA GLN A 198 2.17 2.47 24.16
C GLN A 198 3.55 2.25 23.51
N GLY A 199 4.07 3.32 22.90
CA GLY A 199 5.41 3.37 22.32
C GLY A 199 5.57 2.66 20.96
N GLU A 200 4.52 2.06 20.38
CA GLU A 200 4.57 1.52 19.02
C GLU A 200 4.74 2.68 18.03
N CYS A 201 5.77 2.58 17.17
CA CYS A 201 6.14 3.63 16.23
C CYS A 201 5.93 3.19 14.79
N ILE A 202 6.27 1.94 14.48
CA ILE A 202 6.10 1.37 13.14
C ILE A 202 5.62 -0.05 13.31
N LYS A 203 4.63 -0.42 12.50
CA LYS A 203 4.24 -1.81 12.30
C LYS A 203 4.14 -2.05 10.80
N ILE A 204 4.91 -3.01 10.30
CA ILE A 204 4.90 -3.43 8.90
C ILE A 204 4.87 -4.96 8.89
N ASN A 205 3.76 -5.54 8.44
CA ASN A 205 3.62 -6.99 8.43
C ASN A 205 4.59 -7.66 7.44
N THR A 206 4.98 -6.97 6.37
CA THR A 206 5.95 -7.47 5.39
C THR A 206 6.75 -6.33 4.78
N LEU A 207 8.06 -6.38 4.94
CA LEU A 207 8.99 -5.41 4.37
C LEU A 207 9.55 -5.95 3.05
N PHE A 208 9.39 -5.19 1.99
CA PHE A 208 9.95 -5.47 0.67
C PHE A 208 11.22 -4.62 0.44
N PRO A 209 12.12 -5.05 -0.44
CA PRO A 209 13.27 -4.23 -0.79
C PRO A 209 12.81 -3.00 -1.58
N SER A 210 13.46 -1.89 -1.31
CA SER A 210 13.22 -0.63 -2.02
C SER A 210 14.34 -0.40 -3.02
N ARG A 211 14.03 0.35 -4.09
CA ARG A 211 15.05 0.82 -5.02
C ARG A 211 16.11 1.63 -4.27
N ILE A 212 17.35 1.33 -4.60
CA ILE A 212 18.49 2.16 -4.31
C ILE A 212 18.64 3.09 -5.53
N ASP A 213 18.79 4.39 -5.30
CA ASP A 213 19.04 5.35 -6.37
C ASP A 213 20.49 5.24 -6.91
N ASP A 214 20.77 6.00 -7.98
CA ASP A 214 22.10 6.02 -8.62
C ASP A 214 23.21 6.52 -7.67
N GLU A 215 22.85 7.15 -6.54
CA GLU A 215 23.75 7.62 -5.48
C GLU A 215 23.93 6.59 -4.34
N GLN A 216 23.47 5.35 -4.55
CA GLN A 216 23.45 4.28 -3.55
C GLN A 216 22.62 4.59 -2.28
N GLN A 217 21.70 5.54 -2.35
CA GLN A 217 20.80 5.84 -1.25
C GLN A 217 19.47 5.12 -1.46
N THR A 218 18.96 4.50 -0.39
CA THR A 218 17.58 4.04 -0.40
C THR A 218 16.67 5.25 -0.29
N ARG A 219 15.70 5.39 -1.20
CA ARG A 219 14.59 6.33 -1.00
C ARG A 219 13.71 5.79 0.13
N GLY A 220 14.12 6.05 1.37
CA GLY A 220 13.39 5.68 2.57
C GLY A 220 12.11 6.50 2.72
N GLY A 221 11.09 5.92 3.35
CA GLY A 221 9.94 6.67 3.84
C GLY A 221 10.32 7.46 5.10
N ILE A 222 9.66 8.60 5.32
CA ILE A 222 9.81 9.38 6.55
C ILE A 222 8.70 8.98 7.51
N VAL A 223 9.05 8.67 8.75
CA VAL A 223 8.10 8.47 9.85
C VAL A 223 8.30 9.58 10.86
N LEU A 224 7.23 10.34 11.14
CA LEU A 224 7.26 11.41 12.15
C LEU A 224 6.53 10.95 13.40
N LEU A 225 7.18 11.10 14.55
CA LEU A 225 6.61 10.78 15.86
C LEU A 225 6.28 12.08 16.58
N LYS A 226 5.01 12.26 16.93
CA LYS A 226 4.59 13.31 17.86
C LYS A 226 4.74 12.77 19.27
N LEU A 227 5.58 13.40 20.08
CA LEU A 227 5.88 12.95 21.44
C LEU A 227 5.16 13.83 22.46
N LYS A 228 4.63 13.21 23.52
CA LYS A 228 4.05 13.88 24.68
C LYS A 228 4.92 13.65 25.90
N THR A 229 5.17 14.69 26.67
CA THR A 229 5.96 14.62 27.91
C THR A 229 5.15 14.00 29.04
N LYS A 230 5.72 13.02 29.75
CA LYS A 230 5.14 12.34 30.92
C LYS A 230 5.13 13.19 32.18
N LYS A 231 6.05 14.15 32.28
CA LYS A 231 6.23 15.07 33.41
C LYS A 231 6.23 16.51 32.90
N LEU A 232 5.94 17.47 33.77
CA LEU A 232 6.23 18.88 33.51
C LEU A 232 7.74 19.04 33.46
N ILE A 233 8.25 19.50 32.32
CA ILE A 233 9.69 19.67 32.11
C ILE A 233 9.98 21.16 32.04
N GLU A 234 10.87 21.63 32.92
CA GLU A 234 11.40 22.99 32.88
C GLU A 234 12.55 23.07 31.87
N ASP A 235 12.64 24.22 31.20
CA ASP A 235 13.58 24.66 30.17
C ASP A 235 14.71 23.72 29.74
N THR A 236 14.74 23.44 28.44
CA THR A 236 15.84 22.81 27.66
C THR A 236 16.54 21.63 28.33
N PHE A 237 16.20 20.41 27.92
CA PHE A 237 16.79 19.19 28.47
C PHE A 237 17.23 18.22 27.37
N SER A 238 18.16 17.34 27.74
CA SER A 238 18.65 16.24 26.92
C SER A 238 18.32 14.93 27.60
N THR A 239 17.72 14.00 26.89
CA THR A 239 17.48 12.64 27.41
C THR A 239 17.84 11.58 26.38
N ALA A 240 18.26 10.42 26.86
CA ALA A 240 18.46 9.25 26.01
C ALA A 240 17.12 8.54 25.83
N ALA A 241 16.84 8.12 24.59
CA ALA A 241 15.76 7.21 24.28
C ALA A 241 16.33 6.05 23.43
N TYR A 242 15.63 4.93 23.42
CA TYR A 242 16.05 3.75 22.70
C TYR A 242 14.95 3.32 21.74
N PHE A 243 15.32 3.06 20.49
CA PHE A 243 14.49 2.32 19.57
C PHE A 243 14.82 0.85 19.66
N SER A 244 13.80 0.01 19.82
CA SER A 244 13.89 -1.44 19.65
C SER A 244 13.12 -1.82 18.39
N VAL A 245 13.80 -2.45 17.44
CA VAL A 245 13.19 -3.03 16.24
C VAL A 245 13.19 -4.53 16.40
N THR A 246 12.02 -5.14 16.29
CA THR A 246 11.86 -6.60 16.23
C THR A 246 11.34 -6.99 14.87
N TYR A 247 11.85 -8.07 14.29
CA TYR A 247 11.40 -8.59 13.01
C TYR A 247 11.55 -10.11 12.97
N GLU A 248 10.90 -10.73 11.99
CA GLU A 248 10.98 -12.15 11.71
C GLU A 248 11.65 -12.33 10.34
N ASP A 249 12.70 -13.15 10.28
CA ASP A 249 13.35 -13.48 9.01
C ASP A 249 12.46 -14.40 8.14
N ARG A 250 12.96 -14.76 6.97
CA ARG A 250 12.23 -15.63 6.02
C ARG A 250 12.10 -17.08 6.45
N LEU A 251 12.85 -17.50 7.47
CA LEU A 251 12.81 -18.84 8.05
C LEU A 251 11.95 -18.89 9.33
N GLY A 252 11.45 -17.74 9.79
CA GLY A 252 10.64 -17.62 11.00
C GLY A 252 11.44 -17.32 12.26
N ASN A 253 12.76 -17.08 12.16
CA ASN A 253 13.57 -16.70 13.31
C ASN A 253 13.27 -15.25 13.69
N LYS A 254 13.08 -15.02 14.99
CA LYS A 254 12.88 -13.67 15.53
C LYS A 254 14.21 -13.01 15.80
N CYS A 255 14.35 -11.78 15.34
CA CYS A 255 15.50 -10.93 15.56
C CYS A 255 15.07 -9.66 16.31
N GLU A 256 15.98 -9.10 17.09
CA GLU A 256 15.81 -7.83 17.78
C GLU A 256 17.09 -7.01 17.63
N GLU A 257 16.93 -5.73 17.31
CA GLU A 257 18.01 -4.75 17.24
C GLU A 257 17.62 -3.52 18.08
N LYS A 258 18.61 -2.92 18.75
CA LYS A 258 18.41 -1.73 19.59
C LYS A 258 19.36 -0.63 19.22
N GLN A 259 18.83 0.59 19.08
CA GLN A 259 19.60 1.78 18.78
C GLN A 259 19.28 2.88 19.80
N SER A 260 20.32 3.54 20.32
CA SER A 260 20.17 4.69 21.20
C SER A 260 20.14 5.99 20.41
N ILE A 261 19.30 6.92 20.87
CA ILE A 261 19.20 8.28 20.34
C ILE A 261 19.18 9.29 21.49
N ASN A 262 19.76 10.47 21.25
CA ASN A 262 19.70 11.59 22.20
C ASN A 262 18.67 12.60 21.70
N ILE A 263 17.66 12.89 22.53
CA ILE A 263 16.63 13.87 22.22
C ILE A 263 16.99 15.16 22.95
N HIS A 264 17.23 16.21 22.17
CA HIS A 264 17.48 17.57 22.66
C HIS A 264 16.25 18.43 22.41
N MET A 265 15.58 18.88 23.48
CA MET A 265 14.44 19.79 23.37
C MET A 265 14.85 21.23 23.66
N LYS A 266 14.40 22.17 22.83
CA LYS A 266 14.45 23.62 23.04
C LYS A 266 13.02 24.16 22.95
N ASN A 267 12.72 25.29 23.61
CA ASN A 267 11.38 25.89 23.59
C ASN A 267 11.03 26.57 22.25
N GLU A 268 11.96 26.64 21.30
CA GLU A 268 11.74 27.20 19.96
C GLU A 268 11.50 26.09 18.94
N ILE A 269 10.68 26.37 17.92
CA ILE A 269 10.49 25.46 16.79
C ILE A 269 11.82 25.41 16.03
N ASN A 270 12.50 24.27 16.16
CA ASN A 270 13.77 24.01 15.49
C ASN A 270 13.65 22.78 14.59
N TYR A 271 14.19 22.89 13.38
CA TYR A 271 14.29 21.79 12.44
C TYR A 271 15.77 21.42 12.30
N GLU A 272 16.12 20.17 12.56
CA GLU A 272 17.51 19.71 12.44
C GLU A 272 18.01 19.79 11.00
N ASN A 273 17.15 19.57 10.02
CA ASN A 273 17.45 19.75 8.59
C ASN A 273 16.20 20.11 7.77
N SER A 274 16.41 20.54 6.52
CA SER A 274 15.33 20.90 5.58
C SER A 274 14.42 19.72 5.23
N GLY A 275 14.91 18.48 5.28
CA GLY A 275 14.12 17.27 5.05
C GLY A 275 13.03 17.07 6.11
N ILE A 276 13.37 17.24 7.39
CA ILE A 276 12.41 17.16 8.51
C ILE A 276 11.39 18.30 8.40
N ARG A 277 11.85 19.50 8.06
CA ARG A 277 10.97 20.65 7.82
C ARG A 277 9.96 20.39 6.69
N LYS A 278 10.44 19.87 5.56
CA LYS A 278 9.61 19.44 4.42
C LYS A 278 8.63 18.34 4.82
N ALA A 279 9.06 17.36 5.59
CA ALA A 279 8.20 16.26 6.04
C ALA A 279 7.03 16.78 6.90
N ILE A 280 7.31 17.67 7.84
CA ILE A 280 6.29 18.30 8.70
C ILE A 280 5.32 19.13 7.85
N LEU A 281 5.81 19.91 6.88
CA LEU A 281 4.98 20.67 5.96
C LEU A 281 4.02 19.77 5.17
N LEU A 282 4.53 18.68 4.59
CA LEU A 282 3.74 17.72 3.82
C LEU A 282 2.71 16.97 4.69
N VAL A 283 3.06 16.63 5.92
CA VAL A 283 2.11 16.02 6.87
C VAL A 283 0.98 16.98 7.21
N ASN A 284 1.27 18.26 7.44
CA ASN A 284 0.25 19.27 7.70
C ASN A 284 -0.67 19.46 6.48
N TYR A 285 -0.08 19.51 5.28
CA TYR A 285 -0.81 19.59 4.02
C TYR A 285 -1.78 18.42 3.82
N VAL A 286 -1.31 17.19 3.97
CA VAL A 286 -2.14 15.98 3.83
C VAL A 286 -3.22 15.92 4.91
N THR A 287 -2.90 16.36 6.13
CA THR A 287 -3.87 16.40 7.25
C THR A 287 -5.01 17.36 6.93
N LEU A 288 -4.71 18.56 6.43
CA LEU A 288 -5.71 19.54 6.01
C LEU A 288 -6.61 18.98 4.89
N LEU A 289 -6.03 18.36 3.87
CA LEU A 289 -6.81 17.73 2.79
C LEU A 289 -7.72 16.61 3.28
N LYS A 290 -7.24 15.77 4.21
CA LYS A 290 -8.06 14.70 4.81
C LYS A 290 -9.24 15.27 5.61
N GLN A 291 -9.00 16.32 6.40
CA GLN A 291 -10.06 17.00 7.16
C GLN A 291 -11.12 17.56 6.22
N TRP A 292 -10.71 18.23 5.14
CA TRP A 292 -11.61 18.73 4.09
C TRP A 292 -12.43 17.61 3.44
N ILE A 293 -11.78 16.55 2.94
CA ILE A 293 -12.47 15.44 2.27
C ILE A 293 -13.49 14.78 3.19
N ASN A 294 -13.15 14.60 4.48
CA ASN A 294 -14.06 14.02 5.46
C ASN A 294 -15.26 14.94 5.72
N HIS A 295 -15.02 16.23 5.90
CA HIS A 295 -16.08 17.22 6.13
C HIS A 295 -17.09 17.26 4.97
N GLU A 296 -16.63 17.39 3.73
CA GLU A 296 -17.51 17.45 2.55
C GLU A 296 -18.32 16.16 2.36
N ARG A 297 -17.72 15.00 2.70
CA ARG A 297 -18.41 13.70 2.64
C ARG A 297 -19.46 13.55 3.73
N GLU A 298 -19.16 13.98 4.96
CA GLU A 298 -20.11 13.95 6.08
C GLU A 298 -21.30 14.87 5.84
N CYS A 299 -21.06 16.08 5.31
CA CYS A 299 -22.14 17.01 4.91
C CYS A 299 -23.07 16.37 3.87
N LYS A 300 -22.53 15.82 2.77
CA LYS A 300 -23.34 15.12 1.75
C LYS A 300 -24.05 13.88 2.29
N TYR A 301 -23.43 13.13 3.19
CA TYR A 301 -24.06 11.96 3.81
C TYR A 301 -25.26 12.36 4.67
N ASN A 302 -25.13 13.43 5.46
CA ASN A 302 -26.23 13.94 6.27
C ASN A 302 -27.36 14.53 5.42
N GLU A 303 -27.05 15.29 4.36
CA GLU A 303 -28.04 15.77 3.39
C GLU A 303 -28.76 14.61 2.69
N ARG A 304 -28.01 13.61 2.21
CA ARG A 304 -28.59 12.42 1.56
C ARG A 304 -29.46 11.62 2.52
N LYS A 305 -29.08 11.48 3.79
CA LYS A 305 -29.89 10.79 4.81
C LYS A 305 -31.22 11.50 5.05
N ILE A 306 -31.21 12.83 5.08
CA ILE A 306 -32.44 13.65 5.20
C ILE A 306 -33.35 13.46 3.99
N VAL A 307 -32.79 13.33 2.77
CA VAL A 307 -33.57 13.12 1.53
C VAL A 307 -34.03 11.65 1.35
N LEU A 308 -33.21 10.67 1.75
CA LEU A 308 -33.49 9.23 1.65
C LEU A 308 -34.51 8.73 2.67
N ASP A 309 -34.68 9.41 3.82
CA ASP A 309 -35.79 9.15 4.74
C ASP A 309 -37.17 9.49 4.13
N LEU A 310 -37.22 10.07 2.91
CA LEU A 310 -38.46 10.46 2.23
C LEU A 310 -38.74 9.72 0.90
N LYS A 311 -37.80 8.94 0.32
CA LYS A 311 -38.06 8.19 -0.92
C LYS A 311 -37.36 6.82 -0.97
N GLU A 312 -38.19 5.83 -1.31
CA GLU A 312 -37.96 4.39 -1.24
C GLU A 312 -36.73 3.80 -1.97
N LYS A 313 -36.30 2.65 -1.40
CA LYS A 313 -36.03 1.36 -2.07
C LYS A 313 -36.03 1.41 -3.60
N ASN A 314 -34.87 1.56 -4.22
CA ASN A 314 -34.49 0.99 -5.54
C ASN A 314 -33.11 1.50 -5.97
N ALA A 315 -32.10 1.29 -5.12
CA ALA A 315 -30.71 1.29 -5.60
C ALA A 315 -30.35 -0.17 -5.85
N GLU A 316 -30.17 -0.54 -7.13
CA GLU A 316 -29.56 -1.82 -7.50
C GLU A 316 -28.30 -2.02 -6.65
N LYS A 317 -28.18 -3.21 -6.04
CA LYS A 317 -27.17 -3.51 -5.02
C LYS A 317 -25.77 -3.54 -5.63
N LEU A 318 -25.17 -2.37 -5.76
CA LEU A 318 -23.73 -2.24 -5.99
C LEU A 318 -22.99 -2.90 -4.82
N SER A 319 -21.91 -3.59 -5.13
CA SER A 319 -20.98 -4.15 -4.16
C SER A 319 -20.38 -3.01 -3.33
N PRO A 320 -20.10 -3.18 -2.02
CA PRO A 320 -19.46 -2.14 -1.19
C PRO A 320 -18.08 -1.68 -1.68
N TRP A 321 -17.52 -2.40 -2.65
CA TRP A 321 -16.24 -2.11 -3.28
C TRP A 321 -16.37 -1.26 -4.56
N GLU A 322 -17.59 -1.07 -5.08
CA GLU A 322 -17.87 -0.22 -6.23
C GLU A 322 -18.05 1.23 -5.78
N ARG A 323 -17.11 2.11 -6.15
CA ARG A 323 -17.21 3.54 -5.87
C ARG A 323 -17.96 4.25 -7.00
N GLN A 324 -18.96 5.05 -6.65
CA GLN A 324 -19.49 6.08 -7.54
C GLN A 324 -18.68 7.36 -7.37
N SER A 325 -18.37 8.04 -8.49
CA SER A 325 -17.70 9.35 -8.48
C SER A 325 -18.60 10.38 -7.78
N THR A 326 -18.11 10.98 -6.71
CA THR A 326 -18.79 12.11 -6.06
C THR A 326 -18.28 13.41 -6.66
N GLU A 327 -19.17 14.33 -6.99
CA GLU A 327 -18.78 15.68 -7.44
C GLU A 327 -17.93 16.38 -6.38
N LEU A 328 -16.86 17.01 -6.84
CA LEU A 328 -15.94 17.80 -6.04
C LEU A 328 -16.65 19.09 -5.57
N ILE A 329 -16.59 19.37 -4.28
CA ILE A 329 -17.12 20.60 -3.67
C ILE A 329 -16.07 21.14 -2.69
N VAL A 330 -15.94 22.47 -2.66
CA VAL A 330 -15.09 23.18 -1.71
C VAL A 330 -15.91 24.25 -1.00
N SER A 331 -16.27 23.99 0.25
CA SER A 331 -16.97 24.95 1.12
C SER A 331 -16.14 26.21 1.39
N GLU A 332 -16.83 27.33 1.63
CA GLU A 332 -16.20 28.63 1.90
C GLU A 332 -15.24 28.58 3.10
N GLN A 333 -15.62 27.85 4.16
CA GLN A 333 -14.77 27.64 5.33
C GLN A 333 -13.41 27.01 4.96
N TYR A 334 -13.41 25.99 4.10
CA TYR A 334 -12.17 25.34 3.68
C TYR A 334 -11.40 26.16 2.63
N ARG A 335 -12.06 27.01 1.84
CA ARG A 335 -11.34 27.98 0.99
C ARG A 335 -10.49 28.94 1.81
N GLU A 336 -11.04 29.50 2.89
CA GLU A 336 -10.29 30.40 3.77
C GLU A 336 -9.14 29.66 4.47
N GLN A 337 -9.35 28.41 4.91
CA GLN A 337 -8.27 27.59 5.46
C GLN A 337 -7.19 27.28 4.42
N PHE A 338 -7.55 26.97 3.18
CA PHE A 338 -6.59 26.76 2.09
C PHE A 338 -5.80 28.02 1.78
N LYS A 339 -6.41 29.21 1.77
CA LYS A 339 -5.70 30.49 1.58
C LYS A 339 -4.69 30.75 2.70
N ALA A 340 -5.10 30.58 3.96
CA ALA A 340 -4.22 30.75 5.10
C ALA A 340 -3.05 29.75 5.07
N PHE A 341 -3.35 28.49 4.75
CA PHE A 341 -2.33 27.45 4.64
C PHE A 341 -1.40 27.65 3.44
N LEU A 342 -1.91 28.16 2.31
CA LEU A 342 -1.11 28.45 1.12
C LEU A 342 -0.02 29.48 1.41
N ALA A 343 -0.34 30.57 2.11
CA ALA A 343 0.64 31.59 2.49
C ALA A 343 1.75 31.01 3.40
N TYR A 344 1.37 30.15 4.34
CA TYR A 344 2.33 29.41 5.16
C TYR A 344 3.19 28.45 4.30
N PHE A 345 2.57 27.71 3.39
CA PHE A 345 3.24 26.73 2.54
C PHE A 345 4.26 27.37 1.59
N GLU A 346 3.94 28.53 1.01
CA GLU A 346 4.85 29.29 0.15
C GLU A 346 6.07 29.78 0.93
N THR A 347 5.88 30.30 2.15
CA THR A 347 6.97 30.74 3.04
C THR A 347 7.91 29.57 3.37
N GLU A 348 7.34 28.39 3.67
CA GLU A 348 8.12 27.19 3.95
C GLU A 348 8.84 26.67 2.69
N MET A 349 8.20 26.72 1.52
CA MET A 349 8.79 26.32 0.25
C MET A 349 10.02 27.18 -0.12
N GLU A 350 9.96 28.49 0.11
CA GLU A 350 11.11 29.39 -0.09
C GLU A 350 12.31 29.01 0.81
N LEU A 351 12.04 28.59 2.05
CA LEU A 351 13.07 28.20 3.01
C LEU A 351 13.63 26.80 2.75
N ILE A 352 12.82 25.88 2.21
CA ILE A 352 13.24 24.51 1.85
C ILE A 352 13.98 24.49 0.50
N GLN A 353 13.68 25.42 -0.41
CA GLN A 353 14.26 25.53 -1.76
C GLN A 353 14.05 24.31 -2.66
N ASP A 354 12.91 23.62 -2.48
CA ASP A 354 12.55 22.44 -3.25
C ASP A 354 11.46 22.76 -4.28
N LYS A 355 11.79 22.57 -5.56
CA LYS A 355 10.90 22.87 -6.69
C LYS A 355 9.76 21.85 -6.84
N ASP A 356 9.91 20.65 -6.31
CA ASP A 356 8.87 19.62 -6.41
C ASP A 356 7.62 20.01 -5.62
N LEU A 357 7.76 20.84 -4.58
CA LEU A 357 6.66 21.37 -3.76
C LEU A 357 5.69 22.27 -4.52
N GLN A 358 6.05 22.68 -5.74
CA GLN A 358 5.19 23.51 -6.59
C GLN A 358 3.90 22.80 -7.01
N GLN A 359 3.90 21.45 -7.03
CA GLN A 359 2.70 20.69 -7.37
C GLN A 359 1.59 20.86 -6.31
N GLU A 360 1.93 20.89 -5.03
CA GLU A 360 0.98 21.08 -3.94
C GLU A 360 0.42 22.50 -3.94
N VAL A 361 1.27 23.51 -4.19
CA VAL A 361 0.85 24.91 -4.39
C VAL A 361 -0.18 25.01 -5.51
N LYS A 362 0.13 24.46 -6.69
CA LYS A 362 -0.80 24.46 -7.84
C LYS A 362 -2.13 23.79 -7.51
N LEU A 363 -2.11 22.69 -6.75
CA LEU A 363 -3.32 21.98 -6.36
C LEU A 363 -4.16 22.82 -5.37
N LEU A 364 -3.53 23.44 -4.36
CA LEU A 364 -4.23 24.33 -3.42
C LEU A 364 -4.86 25.52 -4.12
N THR A 365 -4.13 26.20 -5.02
CA THR A 365 -4.68 27.30 -5.83
C THR A 365 -5.89 26.83 -6.62
N LYS A 366 -5.79 25.67 -7.28
CA LYS A 366 -6.90 25.09 -8.03
C LYS A 366 -8.11 24.78 -7.15
N LEU A 367 -7.93 24.35 -5.91
CA LEU A 367 -9.03 24.09 -4.97
C LEU A 367 -9.67 25.39 -4.45
N ILE A 368 -8.88 26.44 -4.24
CA ILE A 368 -9.38 27.75 -3.81
C ILE A 368 -10.26 28.39 -4.89
N ASP A 369 -9.80 28.32 -6.14
CA ASP A 369 -10.45 28.89 -7.31
C ASP A 369 -11.54 27.98 -7.90
N TYR A 370 -11.77 26.81 -7.30
CA TYR A 370 -12.75 25.85 -7.79
C TYR A 370 -14.17 26.39 -7.59
N GLU A 371 -14.81 26.86 -8.66
CA GLU A 371 -16.24 27.20 -8.69
C GLU A 371 -17.03 26.02 -9.28
N TYR A 372 -18.16 25.71 -8.66
CA TYR A 372 -19.09 24.65 -9.10
C TYR A 372 -19.99 25.14 -10.22
#